data_AF-A0A482ZUI6-F1
#
_entry.id   AF-A0A482ZUI6-F1
#
_cell.length_a   1.000
_cell.length_b   1.000
_cell.length_c   1.000
_cell.angle_alpha   90.00
_cell.angle_beta   90.00
_cell.angle_gamma   90.00
#
_symmetry.space_group_name_H-M   'P 1'
#
loop_
_entity.id
_entity.type
_entity.pdbx_description
1 polymer ?
#
loop_
_entity_poly.entity_id
_entity_poly.type
_entity_poly.pdbx_seq_one_letter_code
_entity_poly.pdbx_strand_id
1 'polypeptide(L)'
;MISNQAKKQIDVWVAKYPIGRQSSAVMEALKIVQAENENRLSADIIQAVADYLDMPSIAAQEVATFYENYNHKSVGKHTIRICHNISCMLNGADDLVKYLEKKLGVKTGKVTKNGLVNVKKVECLGACVGAPMFQIGEQYYENLTKQKIDEIVDNLK
;
A
#
# COMPACT_ATOMS: atom_id res chain seq x y z
N MET A 1 -20.35 0.48 -6.19
CA MET A 1 -20.87 -0.88 -5.87
C MET A 1 -19.73 -1.87 -5.93
N ILE A 2 -19.68 -2.85 -5.01
CA ILE A 2 -18.66 -3.91 -5.00
C ILE A 2 -18.98 -4.96 -6.07
N SER A 3 -17.98 -5.40 -6.84
CA SER A 3 -18.19 -6.42 -7.87
C SER A 3 -18.52 -7.79 -7.27
N ASN A 4 -19.13 -8.66 -8.08
CA ASN A 4 -19.43 -10.03 -7.66
C ASN A 4 -18.16 -10.85 -7.36
N GLN A 5 -17.04 -10.53 -8.01
CA GLN A 5 -15.75 -11.19 -7.75
C GLN A 5 -15.19 -10.79 -6.39
N ALA A 6 -15.20 -9.49 -6.07
CA ALA A 6 -14.74 -9.01 -4.76
C ALA A 6 -15.64 -9.52 -3.64
N LYS A 7 -16.97 -9.54 -3.81
CA LYS A 7 -17.90 -10.13 -2.83
C LYS A 7 -17.54 -11.57 -2.46
N LYS A 8 -17.30 -12.42 -3.46
CA LYS A 8 -16.87 -13.81 -3.24
C LYS A 8 -15.56 -13.90 -2.45
N GLN A 9 -14.60 -13.00 -2.71
CA GLN A 9 -13.35 -12.98 -1.93
C GLN A 9 -13.58 -12.50 -0.50
N ILE A 10 -14.45 -11.50 -0.30
CA ILE A 10 -14.81 -11.00 1.03
C ILE A 10 -15.51 -12.10 1.83
N ASP A 11 -16.41 -12.88 1.23
CA ASP A 11 -17.13 -13.96 1.90
C ASP A 11 -16.20 -15.04 2.46
N VAL A 12 -15.09 -15.33 1.76
CA VAL A 12 -14.04 -16.24 2.25
C VAL A 12 -13.41 -15.72 3.54
N TRP A 13 -13.26 -14.40 3.68
CA TRP A 13 -12.75 -13.78 4.91
C TRP A 13 -13.82 -13.69 6.00
N VAL A 14 -15.07 -13.37 5.66
CA VAL A 14 -16.19 -13.35 6.60
C VAL A 14 -16.37 -14.72 7.24
N ALA A 15 -16.25 -15.80 6.47
CA ALA A 15 -16.38 -17.17 6.96
C ALA A 15 -15.33 -17.58 8.02
N LYS A 16 -14.25 -16.81 8.19
CA LYS A 16 -13.24 -17.03 9.24
C LYS A 16 -13.68 -16.52 10.61
N TYR A 17 -14.76 -15.75 10.68
CA TYR A 17 -15.27 -15.15 11.91
C TYR A 17 -16.60 -15.77 12.34
N PRO A 18 -16.94 -15.73 13.64
CA PRO A 18 -18.23 -16.20 14.13
C PRO A 18 -19.41 -15.45 13.48
N ILE A 19 -20.57 -16.12 13.40
CA ILE A 19 -21.82 -15.51 12.94
C ILE A 19 -22.13 -14.27 13.78
N GLY A 20 -22.51 -13.17 13.13
CA GLY A 20 -22.76 -11.87 13.77
C GLY A 20 -21.49 -11.05 14.03
N ARG A 21 -20.30 -11.55 13.64
CA ARG A 21 -19.00 -10.84 13.71
C ARG A 21 -18.40 -10.60 12.32
N GLN A 22 -19.21 -10.55 11.27
CA GLN A 22 -18.76 -10.30 9.90
C GLN A 22 -17.97 -8.98 9.75
N SER A 23 -18.22 -7.97 10.59
CA SER A 23 -17.47 -6.71 10.60
C SER A 23 -15.97 -6.89 10.90
N SER A 24 -15.56 -8.00 11.52
CA SER A 24 -14.15 -8.32 11.74
C SER A 24 -13.38 -8.54 10.42
N ALA A 25 -14.06 -8.80 9.31
CA ALA A 25 -13.44 -8.92 7.98
C ALA A 25 -13.20 -7.57 7.29
N VAL A 26 -13.55 -6.42 7.92
CA VAL A 26 -13.48 -5.08 7.29
C VAL A 26 -12.11 -4.74 6.72
N MET A 27 -11.02 -5.13 7.39
CA MET A 27 -9.67 -4.82 6.90
C MET A 27 -9.38 -5.52 5.57
N GLU A 28 -9.67 -6.82 5.48
CA GLU A 28 -9.47 -7.57 4.24
C GLU A 28 -10.46 -7.15 3.16
N ALA A 29 -11.70 -6.80 3.53
CA ALA A 29 -12.67 -6.27 2.58
C ALA A 29 -12.19 -4.95 1.95
N LEU A 30 -11.70 -4.01 2.75
CA LEU A 30 -11.10 -2.76 2.27
C LEU A 30 -9.88 -3.01 1.38
N LYS A 31 -9.02 -3.98 1.74
CA LYS A 31 -7.85 -4.37 0.92
C LYS A 31 -8.27 -4.91 -0.46
N ILE A 32 -9.27 -5.78 -0.50
CA ILE A 32 -9.79 -6.38 -1.74
C ILE A 32 -10.37 -5.30 -2.65
N VAL A 33 -11.28 -4.46 -2.12
CA VAL A 33 -11.92 -3.43 -2.95
C VAL A 33 -10.93 -2.35 -3.36
N GLN A 34 -9.92 -2.04 -2.54
CA GLN A 34 -8.83 -1.14 -2.94
C GLN A 34 -8.09 -1.68 -4.16
N ALA A 35 -7.72 -2.96 -4.16
CA ALA A 35 -7.01 -3.57 -5.28
C ALA A 35 -7.84 -3.55 -6.58
N GLU A 36 -9.15 -3.71 -6.47
CA GLU A 36 -10.07 -3.65 -7.62
C GLU A 36 -10.30 -2.21 -8.14
N ASN A 37 -10.22 -1.21 -7.27
CA ASN A 37 -10.49 0.20 -7.60
C ASN A 37 -9.20 1.00 -7.83
N GLU A 38 -8.31 0.46 -8.66
CA GLU A 38 -7.05 1.12 -9.06
C GLU A 38 -6.17 1.54 -7.86
N ASN A 39 -6.14 0.72 -6.81
CA ASN A 39 -5.44 0.99 -5.56
C ASN A 39 -5.91 2.26 -4.82
N ARG A 40 -7.18 2.63 -4.95
CA ARG A 40 -7.76 3.80 -4.28
C ARG A 40 -9.11 3.48 -3.62
N LEU A 41 -9.30 4.01 -2.42
CA LEU A 41 -10.56 3.98 -1.68
C LEU A 41 -11.20 5.37 -1.70
N SER A 42 -12.41 5.47 -2.26
CA SER A 42 -13.27 6.65 -2.10
C SER A 42 -14.26 6.44 -0.96
N ALA A 43 -14.88 7.52 -0.49
CA ALA A 43 -15.93 7.45 0.53
C ALA A 43 -17.07 6.49 0.12
N ASP A 44 -17.49 6.52 -1.15
CA ASP A 44 -18.53 5.64 -1.67
C ASP A 44 -18.13 4.16 -1.68
N ILE A 45 -16.84 3.86 -1.93
CA ILE A 45 -16.32 2.50 -1.89
C ILE A 45 -16.30 1.99 -0.45
N ILE A 46 -15.85 2.82 0.50
CA ILE A 46 -15.84 2.47 1.93
C ILE A 46 -17.28 2.28 2.45
N GLN A 47 -18.21 3.14 2.04
CA GLN A 47 -19.64 2.98 2.35
C GLN A 47 -20.17 1.65 1.82
N ALA A 48 -19.84 1.29 0.58
CA ALA A 48 -20.29 0.02 0.00
C ALA A 48 -19.75 -1.20 0.77
N VAL A 49 -18.54 -1.12 1.34
CA VAL A 49 -18.01 -2.17 2.23
C VAL A 49 -18.76 -2.22 3.55
N ALA A 50 -19.07 -1.07 4.14
CA ALA A 50 -19.84 -0.99 5.38
C ALA A 50 -21.23 -1.61 5.20
N ASP A 51 -21.93 -1.27 4.10
CA ASP A 51 -23.24 -1.83 3.75
C ASP A 51 -23.15 -3.34 3.54
N TYR A 52 -22.09 -3.82 2.87
CA TYR A 52 -21.91 -5.25 2.59
C TYR A 52 -21.65 -6.09 3.85
N LEU A 53 -20.91 -5.54 4.82
CA LEU A 53 -20.60 -6.19 6.08
C LEU A 53 -21.64 -5.93 7.18
N ASP A 54 -22.74 -5.23 6.86
CA ASP A 54 -23.77 -4.82 7.81
C ASP A 54 -23.17 -4.14 9.05
N MET A 55 -22.38 -3.09 8.82
CA MET A 55 -21.72 -2.31 9.88
C MET A 55 -21.88 -0.79 9.67
N PRO A 56 -21.75 0.02 10.74
CA PRO A 56 -21.82 1.46 10.60
C PRO A 56 -20.72 2.01 9.68
N SER A 57 -21.10 2.89 8.76
CA SER A 57 -20.16 3.53 7.82
C SER A 57 -19.00 4.22 8.54
N ILE A 58 -19.29 4.91 9.65
CA ILE A 58 -18.26 5.61 10.43
C ILE A 58 -17.15 4.66 10.92
N ALA A 59 -17.50 3.45 11.34
CA ALA A 59 -16.53 2.47 11.80
C ALA A 59 -15.63 1.98 10.65
N ALA A 60 -16.19 1.83 9.44
CA ALA A 60 -15.39 1.49 8.26
C ALA A 60 -14.44 2.65 7.87
N GLN A 61 -14.90 3.90 7.98
CA GLN A 61 -14.10 5.10 7.74
C GLN A 61 -12.95 5.24 8.75
N GLU A 62 -13.21 4.97 10.03
CA GLU A 62 -12.19 4.96 11.08
C GLU A 62 -11.08 3.95 10.75
N VAL A 63 -11.44 2.72 10.36
CA VAL A 63 -10.45 1.71 9.95
C VAL A 63 -9.70 2.17 8.70
N ALA A 64 -10.41 2.66 7.68
CA ALA A 64 -9.80 3.09 6.42
C ALA A 64 -8.83 4.27 6.61
N THR A 65 -9.03 5.13 7.60
CA THR A 65 -8.18 6.31 7.86
C THR A 65 -7.08 6.04 8.88
N PHE A 66 -7.26 5.07 9.77
CA PHE A 66 -6.28 4.70 10.79
C PHE A 66 -5.06 3.97 10.20
N TYR A 67 -5.27 3.04 9.27
CA TYR A 67 -4.18 2.25 8.69
C TYR A 67 -3.61 2.89 7.43
N GLU A 68 -2.31 3.14 7.44
CA GLU A 68 -1.58 3.83 6.38
C GLU A 68 -1.57 3.08 5.02
N ASN A 69 -1.86 1.78 5.02
CA ASN A 69 -1.92 0.95 3.81
C ASN A 69 -3.14 1.24 2.92
N TYR A 70 -4.14 1.96 3.44
CA TYR A 70 -5.32 2.37 2.69
C TYR A 70 -5.07 3.71 2.01
N ASN A 71 -5.17 3.72 0.68
CA ASN A 71 -4.90 4.86 -0.17
C ASN A 71 -6.18 5.61 -0.48
N HIS A 72 -6.32 6.82 0.06
CA HIS A 72 -7.46 7.70 -0.24
C HIS A 72 -7.26 8.57 -1.49
N LYS A 73 -6.01 8.65 -1.96
CA LYS A 73 -5.60 9.38 -3.17
C LYS A 73 -5.09 8.40 -4.20
N SER A 74 -5.13 8.78 -5.47
CA SER A 74 -4.56 7.97 -6.55
C SER A 74 -3.07 7.74 -6.31
N VAL A 75 -2.64 6.49 -6.43
CA VAL A 75 -1.24 6.07 -6.34
C VAL A 75 -0.78 5.54 -7.69
N GLY A 76 0.53 5.42 -7.87
CA GLY A 76 1.07 4.77 -9.06
C GLY A 76 0.78 3.27 -9.03
N LYS A 77 0.83 2.62 -10.20
CA LYS A 77 0.74 1.15 -10.31
C LYS A 77 1.75 0.43 -9.39
N HIS A 78 2.93 1.02 -9.22
CA HIS A 78 4.00 0.54 -8.35
C HIS A 78 4.32 1.60 -7.29
N THR A 79 3.95 1.33 -6.04
CA THR A 79 4.40 2.13 -4.90
C THR A 79 5.70 1.57 -4.34
N ILE A 80 6.78 2.34 -4.45
CA ILE A 80 8.07 2.07 -3.79
C ILE A 80 7.97 2.59 -2.36
N ARG A 81 7.92 1.67 -1.39
CA ARG A 81 7.90 1.97 0.05
C ARG A 81 9.30 1.84 0.63
N ILE A 82 10.00 2.94 0.81
CA ILE A 82 11.38 2.95 1.33
C ILE A 82 11.39 3.20 2.83
N CYS A 83 12.02 2.28 3.58
CA CYS A 83 12.19 2.40 5.02
C CYS A 83 13.20 3.52 5.32
N HIS A 84 12.84 4.43 6.22
CA HIS A 84 13.75 5.48 6.72
C HIS A 84 14.05 5.40 8.22
N ASN A 85 13.71 4.27 8.86
CA ASN A 85 13.98 4.08 10.29
C ASN A 85 15.48 3.77 10.54
N ILE A 86 15.90 3.73 11.81
CA ILE A 86 17.29 3.89 12.25
C ILE A 86 18.30 3.03 11.50
N SER A 87 18.05 1.72 11.30
CA SER A 87 18.97 0.84 10.60
C SER A 87 19.14 1.22 9.13
N CYS A 88 18.06 1.60 8.45
CA CYS A 88 18.10 2.06 7.06
C CYS A 88 18.73 3.46 6.95
N MET A 89 18.40 4.36 7.89
CA MET A 89 18.98 5.70 7.96
C MET A 89 20.50 5.66 8.13
N LEU A 90 21.00 4.85 9.07
CA LEU A 90 22.44 4.67 9.31
C LEU A 90 23.17 4.07 8.11
N ASN A 91 22.46 3.29 7.28
CA ASN A 91 22.98 2.73 6.03
C ASN A 91 22.67 3.60 4.78
N GLY A 92 22.32 4.88 4.96
CA GLY A 92 22.23 5.84 3.86
C GLY A 92 20.89 5.86 3.11
N ALA A 93 19.79 5.41 3.71
CA ALA A 93 18.48 5.41 3.05
C ALA A 93 18.02 6.80 2.57
N ASP A 94 18.34 7.89 3.26
CA ASP A 94 17.98 9.25 2.81
C ASP A 94 18.67 9.64 1.49
N ASP A 95 19.89 9.17 1.26
CA ASP A 95 20.59 9.40 0.00
C ASP A 95 19.99 8.54 -1.13
N LEU A 96 19.51 7.33 -0.82
CA LEU A 96 18.76 6.51 -1.75
C LEU A 96 17.39 7.11 -2.10
N VAL A 97 16.70 7.74 -1.14
CA VAL A 97 15.47 8.49 -1.42
C VAL A 97 15.74 9.62 -2.41
N LYS A 98 16.75 10.48 -2.13
CA LYS A 98 17.12 11.58 -3.05
C LYS A 98 17.48 11.06 -4.44
N TYR A 99 18.17 9.93 -4.49
CA TYR A 99 18.54 9.27 -5.73
C TYR A 99 17.29 8.78 -6.51
N LEU A 100 16.36 8.10 -5.84
CA LEU A 100 15.08 7.67 -6.42
C LEU A 100 14.27 8.86 -6.95
N GLU A 101 14.16 9.94 -6.18
CA GLU A 101 13.46 11.15 -6.61
C GLU A 101 14.06 11.75 -7.88
N LYS A 102 15.40 11.79 -7.98
CA LYS A 102 16.10 12.27 -9.17
C LYS A 102 15.89 11.35 -10.36
N LYS A 103 16.03 10.03 -10.17
CA LYS A 103 15.88 9.04 -11.26
C LYS A 103 14.46 9.00 -11.82
N LEU A 104 13.45 9.04 -10.95
CA LEU A 104 12.05 8.99 -11.34
C LEU A 104 11.47 10.37 -11.73
N GLY A 105 12.19 11.46 -11.44
CA GLY A 105 11.71 12.82 -11.67
C GLY A 105 10.47 13.17 -10.85
N VAL A 106 10.31 12.57 -9.66
CA VAL A 106 9.14 12.72 -8.78
C VAL A 106 9.58 12.97 -7.35
N LYS A 107 8.79 13.72 -6.59
CA LYS A 107 9.01 13.89 -5.14
C LYS A 107 8.29 12.81 -4.35
N THR A 108 8.83 12.49 -3.18
CA THR A 108 8.20 11.59 -2.20
C THR A 108 6.75 12.02 -1.96
N GLY A 109 5.83 11.05 -1.98
CA GLY A 109 4.39 11.27 -1.84
C GLY A 109 3.67 11.69 -3.12
N LYS A 110 4.38 11.87 -4.25
CA LYS A 110 3.78 12.15 -5.56
C LYS A 110 3.93 10.98 -6.52
N VAL A 111 3.10 10.97 -7.55
CA VAL A 111 3.11 9.99 -8.64
C VAL A 111 3.87 10.55 -9.84
N THR A 112 4.60 9.71 -10.55
CA THR A 112 5.30 10.08 -11.79
C THR A 112 4.30 10.54 -12.88
N LYS A 113 4.77 11.34 -13.85
CA LYS A 113 3.91 11.87 -14.93
C LYS A 113 3.19 10.80 -15.75
N ASN A 114 3.80 9.61 -15.88
CA ASN A 114 3.22 8.48 -16.59
C ASN A 114 2.28 7.62 -15.72
N GLY A 115 2.03 7.99 -14.45
CA GLY A 115 1.14 7.26 -13.56
C GLY A 115 1.67 5.90 -13.06
N LEU A 116 2.88 5.50 -13.44
CA LEU A 116 3.37 4.16 -13.14
C LEU A 116 3.93 4.00 -11.73
N VAL A 117 4.66 4.99 -11.21
CA VAL A 117 5.44 4.84 -9.98
C VAL A 117 5.18 5.98 -9.01
N ASN A 118 5.14 5.68 -7.72
CA ASN A 118 5.24 6.68 -6.66
C ASN A 118 6.23 6.21 -5.59
N VAL A 119 6.92 7.16 -4.97
CA VAL A 119 7.85 6.88 -3.86
C VAL A 119 7.19 7.31 -2.56
N LYS A 120 7.20 6.43 -1.56
CA LYS A 120 6.68 6.70 -0.23
C LYS A 120 7.75 6.37 0.80
N LYS A 121 8.06 7.33 1.65
CA LYS A 121 8.80 7.10 2.89
C LYS A 121 7.88 6.39 3.87
N VAL A 122 8.31 5.26 4.40
CA VAL A 122 7.58 4.48 5.39
C VAL A 122 8.47 4.19 6.59
N GLU A 123 7.82 3.80 7.68
CA GLU A 123 8.48 3.33 8.88
C GLU A 123 9.10 1.93 8.69
N CYS A 124 9.49 1.29 9.79
CA CYS A 124 10.17 0.00 9.78
C CYS A 124 9.33 -1.08 9.06
N LEU A 125 9.92 -1.70 8.03
CA LEU A 125 9.36 -2.85 7.30
C LEU A 125 9.89 -4.20 7.81
N GLY A 126 10.61 -4.23 8.93
CA GLY A 126 11.05 -5.46 9.60
C GLY A 126 12.26 -6.19 8.96
N ALA A 127 12.87 -5.64 7.91
CA ALA A 127 14.03 -6.24 7.22
C ALA A 127 15.36 -5.56 7.60
N CYS A 128 15.60 -5.36 8.91
CA CYS A 128 16.71 -4.53 9.41
C CYS A 128 18.11 -5.08 9.08
N VAL A 129 18.25 -6.40 8.96
CA VAL A 129 19.53 -7.06 8.60
C VAL A 129 19.92 -6.77 7.15
N GLY A 130 18.93 -6.60 6.28
CA GLY A 130 19.10 -6.26 4.87
C GLY A 130 19.03 -4.75 4.59
N ALA A 131 19.26 -3.90 5.60
CA ALA A 131 19.25 -2.45 5.41
C ALA A 131 20.40 -2.00 4.46
N PRO A 132 20.19 -0.97 3.61
CA PRO A 132 18.93 -0.26 3.38
C PRO A 132 17.99 -1.05 2.44
N MET A 133 16.67 -0.92 2.63
CA MET A 133 15.67 -1.69 1.90
C MET A 133 14.41 -0.88 1.51
N PHE A 134 13.70 -1.34 0.48
CA PHE A 134 12.35 -0.90 0.13
C PHE A 134 11.48 -2.08 -0.30
N GLN A 135 10.17 -1.84 -0.34
CA GLN A 135 9.16 -2.81 -0.77
C GLN A 135 8.40 -2.28 -1.99
N ILE A 136 8.09 -3.16 -2.95
CA ILE A 136 7.11 -2.91 -4.02
C ILE A 136 6.10 -4.05 -3.99
N GLY A 137 4.81 -3.73 -3.86
CA GLY A 137 3.79 -4.76 -3.67
C GLY A 137 4.07 -5.55 -2.39
N GLU A 138 4.26 -6.87 -2.52
CA GLU A 138 4.63 -7.78 -1.42
C GLU A 138 6.14 -8.13 -1.42
N GLN A 139 6.91 -7.69 -2.43
CA GLN A 139 8.32 -8.05 -2.57
C GLN A 139 9.25 -7.09 -1.85
N TYR A 140 10.19 -7.65 -1.07
CA TYR A 140 11.24 -6.90 -0.38
C TYR A 140 12.51 -6.86 -1.22
N TYR A 141 13.14 -5.69 -1.29
CA TYR A 141 14.43 -5.48 -1.94
C TYR A 141 15.41 -4.93 -0.92
N GLU A 142 16.36 -5.79 -0.53
CA GLU A 142 17.32 -5.56 0.55
C GLU A 142 18.73 -5.28 0.01
N ASN A 143 19.64 -4.83 0.88
CA ASN A 143 21.05 -4.52 0.60
C ASN A 143 21.17 -3.59 -0.61
N LEU A 144 20.38 -2.52 -0.60
CA LEU A 144 20.23 -1.67 -1.77
C LEU A 144 21.47 -0.83 -2.03
N THR A 145 21.85 -0.81 -3.30
CA THR A 145 22.81 0.13 -3.87
C THR A 145 22.12 0.93 -4.97
N LYS A 146 22.73 2.03 -5.42
CA LYS A 146 22.23 2.81 -6.57
C LYS A 146 22.08 1.95 -7.82
N GLN A 147 23.05 1.07 -8.08
CA GLN A 147 22.99 0.12 -9.19
C GLN A 147 21.81 -0.85 -9.07
N LYS A 148 21.60 -1.44 -7.89
CA LYS A 148 20.47 -2.36 -7.67
C LYS A 148 19.13 -1.62 -7.82
N ILE A 149 19.03 -0.38 -7.35
CA ILE A 149 17.86 0.48 -7.59
C ILE A 149 17.64 0.68 -9.09
N ASP A 150 18.71 0.92 -9.86
CA ASP A 150 18.60 1.11 -11.30
C ASP A 150 18.00 -0.11 -11.98
N GLU A 151 18.54 -1.29 -11.70
CA GLU A 151 18.06 -2.57 -12.23
C GLU A 151 16.59 -2.80 -11.87
N ILE A 152 16.19 -2.54 -10.62
CA ILE A 152 14.79 -2.73 -10.19
C ILE A 152 13.88 -1.74 -10.90
N VAL A 153 14.21 -0.45 -10.90
CA VAL A 153 13.35 0.61 -11.45
C VAL A 153 13.20 0.50 -12.96
N ASP A 154 14.25 0.10 -13.68
CA ASP A 154 14.18 -0.06 -15.13
C ASP A 154 13.33 -1.26 -15.55
N ASN A 155 13.16 -2.27 -14.68
CA ASN A 155 12.23 -3.38 -14.87
C ASN A 155 10.76 -3.05 -14.56
N LEU A 156 10.47 -1.87 -13.99
CA LEU A 156 9.09 -1.43 -13.69
C LEU A 156 8.45 -0.61 -14.83
N LYS A 157 9.20 -0.34 -15.90
CA LYS A 157 8.78 0.47 -17.03
C LYS A 157 7.95 -0.32 -18.04
#